data_AF-A0A497KSH2-F1
#
_entry.id   AF-A0A497KSH2-F1
#
_cell.length_a   1.000
_cell.length_b   1.000
_cell.length_c   1.000
_cell.angle_alpha   90.00
_cell.angle_beta   90.00
_cell.angle_gamma   90.00
#
_symmetry.space_group_name_H-M   'P 1'
#
loop_
_entity.id
_entity.type
_entity.pdbx_description
1 polymer ?
#
loop_
_entity_poly.entity_id
_entity_poly.type
_entity_poly.pdbx_seq_one_letter_code
_entity_poly.pdbx_strand_id
1 'polypeptide(L)'
;MKKSETSIPFLLQVPKVKTVIGRIDFVIDRCKGKRVLHLGCVDEGLTQERIKSGSLLHTRLMGVAKEVWGVDIGAEGIKLLREHGIDNLVVGNIKQLDQIEELKQQNFDIILLTEVLEHLNKPGLFLQSVKKN
;
A
#
# COMPACT_ATOMS: atom_id res chain seq x y z
N MET A 1 -7.80 -0.96 47.65
CA MET A 1 -6.80 -1.71 46.87
C MET A 1 -5.47 -0.98 46.93
N LYS A 2 -4.44 -1.58 47.54
CA LYS A 2 -3.08 -1.02 47.56
C LYS A 2 -2.51 -1.08 46.15
N LYS A 3 -2.07 0.05 45.61
CA LYS A 3 -1.24 0.06 44.39
C LYS A 3 0.07 -0.66 44.75
N SER A 4 0.35 -1.79 44.11
CA SER A 4 1.67 -2.39 44.19
C SER A 4 2.64 -1.47 43.44
N GLU A 5 3.56 -0.84 44.16
CA GLU A 5 4.69 -0.12 43.59
C GLU A 5 5.68 -1.13 43.02
N THR A 6 5.36 -1.68 41.86
CA THR A 6 6.33 -2.40 41.06
C THR A 6 7.15 -1.35 40.32
N SER A 7 8.36 -1.06 40.81
CA SER A 7 9.32 -0.18 40.13
C SER A 7 9.83 -0.89 38.87
N ILE A 8 9.12 -0.73 37.76
CA ILE A 8 9.55 -1.25 36.46
C ILE A 8 10.72 -0.37 35.98
N PRO A 9 11.97 -0.87 35.91
CA PRO A 9 13.16 -0.04 35.69
C PRO A 9 13.25 0.60 34.30
N PHE A 10 12.34 0.27 33.39
CA PHE A 10 12.34 0.65 31.98
C PHE A 10 10.94 1.06 31.52
N LEU A 11 10.29 1.95 32.28
CA LEU A 11 9.01 2.52 31.91
C LEU A 11 9.21 3.57 30.80
N LEU A 12 9.26 3.12 29.55
CA LEU A 12 9.33 4.01 28.40
C LEU A 12 7.98 4.72 28.23
N GLN A 13 7.93 6.01 28.56
CA GLN A 13 6.76 6.84 28.24
C GLN A 13 6.73 7.11 26.74
N VAL A 14 5.86 6.41 26.03
CA VAL A 14 5.55 6.71 24.63
C VAL A 14 4.87 8.09 24.54
N PRO A 15 5.24 8.95 23.57
CA PRO A 15 4.62 10.25 23.41
C PRO A 15 3.11 10.13 23.18
N LYS A 16 2.34 11.10 23.68
CA LYS A 16 0.92 11.21 23.36
C LYS A 16 0.77 11.57 21.89
N VAL A 17 0.35 10.60 21.09
CA VAL A 17 0.08 10.77 19.66
C VAL A 17 -1.41 10.69 19.39
N LYS A 18 -1.87 11.34 18.31
CA LYS A 18 -3.26 11.21 17.86
C LYS A 18 -3.51 9.76 17.45
N THR A 19 -4.50 9.11 18.06
CA THR A 19 -4.91 7.76 17.68
C THR A 19 -5.59 7.81 16.31
N VAL A 20 -5.13 6.98 15.40
CA VAL A 20 -5.82 6.70 14.13
C VAL A 20 -6.58 5.39 14.31
N ILE A 21 -7.91 5.46 14.21
CA ILE A 21 -8.76 4.28 14.20
C ILE A 21 -9.01 3.91 12.73
N GLY A 22 -8.73 2.66 12.36
CA GLY A 22 -8.90 2.20 10.98
C GLY A 22 -7.79 2.72 10.06
N ARG A 23 -6.61 2.07 10.09
CA ARG A 23 -5.47 2.36 9.18
C ARG A 23 -5.92 2.50 7.73
N ILE A 24 -6.79 1.59 7.28
CA ILE A 24 -7.27 1.58 5.90
C ILE A 24 -8.14 2.81 5.60
N ASP A 25 -9.04 3.18 6.51
CA ASP A 25 -9.92 4.33 6.28
C ASP A 25 -9.13 5.64 6.25
N PHE A 26 -8.06 5.73 7.04
CA PHE A 26 -7.11 6.83 6.95
C PHE A 26 -6.45 6.92 5.56
N VAL A 27 -6.01 5.78 4.99
CA VAL A 27 -5.42 5.73 3.65
C VAL A 27 -6.45 6.11 2.58
N ILE A 28 -7.63 5.50 2.62
CA ILE A 28 -8.73 5.74 1.68
C ILE A 28 -9.12 7.23 1.65
N ASP A 29 -9.22 7.87 2.82
CA ASP A 29 -9.57 9.29 2.91
C ASP A 29 -8.55 10.19 2.17
N ARG A 30 -7.26 9.87 2.23
CA ARG A 30 -6.22 10.67 1.56
C ARG A 30 -6.12 10.42 0.07
N CYS A 31 -6.59 9.27 -0.40
CA CYS A 31 -6.62 8.93 -1.81
C CYS A 31 -7.82 9.52 -2.57
N LYS A 32 -8.80 10.13 -1.89
CA LYS A 32 -9.99 10.71 -2.52
C LYS A 32 -9.64 11.72 -3.62
N GLY A 33 -10.12 11.45 -4.84
CA GLY A 33 -9.91 12.31 -6.02
C GLY A 33 -8.46 12.42 -6.50
N LYS A 34 -7.55 11.56 -6.02
CA LYS A 34 -6.13 11.56 -6.37
C LYS A 34 -5.79 10.54 -7.44
N ARG A 35 -4.69 10.75 -8.16
CA ARG A 35 -4.02 9.70 -8.96
C ARG A 35 -3.08 8.92 -8.05
N VAL A 36 -3.32 7.62 -7.89
CA VAL A 36 -2.64 6.78 -6.90
C VAL A 36 -1.86 5.67 -7.59
N LEU A 37 -0.60 5.49 -7.21
CA LEU A 37 0.19 4.31 -7.52
C LEU A 37 0.22 3.38 -6.30
N HIS A 38 -0.37 2.21 -6.40
CA HIS A 38 -0.43 1.20 -5.36
C HIS A 38 0.63 0.11 -5.62
N LEU A 39 1.72 0.14 -4.87
CA LEU A 39 2.82 -0.81 -4.96
C LEU A 39 2.56 -1.98 -4.01
N GLY A 40 2.62 -3.22 -4.53
CA GLY A 40 2.16 -4.41 -3.82
C GLY A 40 0.64 -4.52 -3.82
N CYS A 41 0.02 -4.33 -4.99
CA CYS A 41 -1.43 -4.22 -5.08
C CYS A 41 -2.20 -5.55 -4.96
N VAL A 42 -1.49 -6.68 -4.96
CA VAL A 42 -2.06 -8.02 -4.82
C VAL A 42 -1.89 -8.48 -3.37
N ASP A 43 -2.99 -8.86 -2.73
CA ASP A 43 -2.95 -9.56 -1.43
C ASP A 43 -2.74 -11.06 -1.71
N GLU A 44 -1.50 -11.49 -1.91
CA GLU A 44 -1.18 -12.88 -2.29
C GLU A 44 -1.83 -13.91 -1.33
N GLY A 45 -2.45 -14.95 -1.89
CA GLY A 45 -3.20 -15.95 -1.13
C GLY A 45 -4.61 -15.54 -0.68
N LEU A 46 -4.93 -14.24 -0.63
CA LEU A 46 -6.25 -13.73 -0.21
C LEU A 46 -6.97 -12.90 -1.28
N THR A 47 -6.34 -12.63 -2.42
CA THR A 47 -6.84 -11.70 -3.43
C THR A 47 -8.26 -12.05 -3.87
N GLN A 48 -8.55 -13.32 -4.18
CA GLN A 48 -9.87 -13.73 -4.64
C GLN A 48 -10.96 -13.54 -3.56
N GLU A 49 -10.66 -13.90 -2.31
CA GLU A 49 -11.57 -13.72 -1.18
C GLU A 49 -11.84 -12.22 -0.91
N ARG A 50 -10.79 -11.40 -1.00
CA ARG A 50 -10.87 -9.96 -0.75
C ARG A 50 -11.58 -9.20 -1.86
N ILE A 51 -11.48 -9.64 -3.11
CA ILE A 51 -12.33 -9.13 -4.20
C ILE A 51 -13.79 -9.46 -3.90
N LYS A 52 -14.12 -10.73 -3.60
CA LYS A 52 -15.50 -11.16 -3.33
C LYS A 52 -16.14 -10.44 -2.14
N SER A 53 -15.37 -10.18 -1.09
CA SER A 53 -15.84 -9.46 0.09
C SER A 53 -15.79 -7.93 -0.05
N GLY A 54 -15.27 -7.39 -1.16
CA GLY A 54 -15.08 -5.95 -1.35
C GLY A 54 -14.04 -5.33 -0.41
N SER A 55 -13.20 -6.15 0.22
CA SER A 55 -12.20 -5.71 1.20
C SER A 55 -10.82 -5.48 0.61
N LEU A 56 -10.58 -5.88 -0.64
CA LEU A 56 -9.30 -5.68 -1.33
C LEU A 56 -9.00 -4.18 -1.45
N LEU A 57 -7.88 -3.75 -0.87
CA LEU A 57 -7.52 -2.34 -0.80
C LEU A 57 -7.46 -1.68 -2.17
N HIS A 58 -6.90 -2.36 -3.18
CA HIS A 58 -6.82 -1.82 -4.54
C HIS A 58 -8.20 -1.44 -5.09
N THR A 59 -9.20 -2.33 -4.95
CA THR A 59 -10.58 -2.03 -5.39
C THR A 59 -11.24 -0.92 -4.56
N ARG A 60 -10.97 -0.88 -3.25
CA ARG A 60 -11.46 0.21 -2.39
C ARG A 60 -10.88 1.56 -2.79
N LEU A 61 -9.62 1.62 -3.19
CA LEU A 61 -8.97 2.82 -3.71
C LEU A 61 -9.63 3.29 -5.00
N MET A 62 -9.92 2.36 -5.93
CA MET A 62 -10.60 2.70 -7.20
C MET A 62 -11.97 3.36 -6.98
N GLY A 63 -12.66 3.01 -5.89
CA GLY A 63 -13.95 3.61 -5.55
C GLY A 63 -13.88 5.07 -5.06
N VAL A 64 -12.70 5.58 -4.69
CA VAL A 64 -12.54 6.94 -4.14
C VAL A 64 -11.53 7.81 -4.90
N ALA A 65 -10.55 7.19 -5.53
CA ALA A 65 -9.49 7.87 -6.26
C ALA A 65 -9.96 8.31 -7.65
N LYS A 66 -9.26 9.29 -8.23
CA LYS A 66 -9.48 9.69 -9.63
C LYS A 66 -8.99 8.60 -10.59
N GLU A 67 -7.87 7.99 -10.27
CA GLU A 67 -7.23 6.93 -11.05
C GLU A 67 -6.32 6.13 -10.12
N VAL A 68 -6.29 4.81 -10.29
CA VAL A 68 -5.39 3.92 -9.53
C VAL A 68 -4.59 3.10 -10.52
N TRP A 69 -3.28 3.06 -10.32
CA TRP A 69 -2.36 2.13 -10.96
C TRP A 69 -1.84 1.13 -9.92
N GLY A 70 -1.69 -0.13 -10.31
CA GLY A 70 -1.17 -1.19 -9.47
C GLY A 70 0.11 -1.79 -10.03
N VAL A 71 1.09 -2.03 -9.17
CA VAL A 71 2.28 -2.82 -9.51
C VAL A 71 2.42 -3.95 -8.52
N ASP A 72 2.62 -5.17 -9.01
CA ASP A 72 2.94 -6.31 -8.17
C ASP A 72 3.86 -7.30 -8.91
N ILE A 73 4.65 -8.07 -8.18
CA ILE A 73 5.48 -9.13 -8.76
C ILE A 73 4.65 -10.39 -9.05
N GLY A 74 3.53 -10.58 -8.35
CA GLY A 74 2.64 -11.74 -8.47
C GLY A 74 1.79 -11.72 -9.73
N ALA A 75 2.31 -12.29 -10.82
CA ALA A 75 1.65 -12.33 -12.13
C ALA A 75 0.24 -12.94 -12.09
N GLU A 76 0.04 -14.02 -11.32
CA GLU A 76 -1.27 -14.67 -11.17
C GLU A 76 -2.30 -13.77 -10.47
N GLY A 77 -1.88 -13.02 -9.45
CA GLY A 77 -2.76 -12.07 -8.78
C GLY A 77 -3.15 -10.91 -9.70
N ILE A 78 -2.21 -10.38 -10.47
CA ILE A 78 -2.48 -9.35 -11.48
C ILE A 78 -3.45 -9.87 -12.54
N LYS A 79 -3.24 -11.10 -13.03
CA LYS A 79 -4.14 -11.75 -13.97
C LYS A 79 -5.55 -11.86 -13.40
N LEU A 80 -5.69 -12.32 -12.16
CA LEU A 80 -6.98 -12.41 -11.48
C LEU A 80 -7.68 -11.04 -11.37
N LEU A 81 -6.93 -9.97 -11.07
CA LEU A 81 -7.50 -8.61 -11.03
C LEU A 81 -7.97 -8.14 -12.42
N ARG A 82 -7.21 -8.44 -13.48
CA ARG A 82 -7.62 -8.14 -14.86
C ARG A 82 -8.88 -8.89 -15.28
N GLU A 83 -9.03 -10.15 -14.87
CA GLU A 83 -10.25 -10.94 -15.09
C GLU A 83 -11.49 -10.31 -14.40
N HIS A 84 -11.29 -9.47 -13.39
CA HIS A 84 -12.34 -8.68 -12.75
C HIS A 84 -12.50 -7.27 -13.35
N GLY A 85 -11.93 -7.00 -14.52
CA GLY A 85 -12.08 -5.75 -15.26
C GLY A 85 -11.21 -4.60 -14.78
N ILE A 86 -10.06 -4.90 -14.15
CA ILE A 86 -9.10 -3.89 -13.68
C ILE A 86 -7.92 -3.82 -14.66
N ASP A 87 -7.77 -2.69 -15.35
CA ASP A 87 -6.80 -2.58 -16.46
C ASP A 87 -5.45 -1.96 -16.09
N ASN A 88 -5.44 -0.94 -15.22
CA ASN A 88 -4.25 -0.17 -14.85
C ASN A 88 -3.32 -0.96 -13.90
N LEU A 89 -2.82 -2.09 -14.37
CA LEU A 89 -2.04 -3.05 -13.60
C LEU A 89 -0.79 -3.46 -14.36
N VAL A 90 0.32 -3.52 -13.65
CA VAL A 90 1.62 -3.93 -14.19
C VAL A 90 2.20 -5.05 -13.35
N VAL A 91 2.67 -6.10 -14.02
CA VAL A 91 3.51 -7.12 -13.38
C VAL A 91 4.94 -6.58 -13.36
N GLY A 92 5.49 -6.33 -12.18
CA GLY A 92 6.79 -5.69 -12.07
C GLY A 92 7.43 -5.77 -10.69
N ASN A 93 8.76 -5.72 -10.66
CA ASN A 93 9.53 -5.64 -9.43
C ASN A 93 9.63 -4.18 -8.99
N ILE A 94 8.98 -3.83 -7.88
CA ILE A 94 8.98 -2.47 -7.32
C ILE A 94 10.39 -1.97 -6.97
N LYS A 95 11.38 -2.86 -6.79
CA LYS A 95 12.80 -2.48 -6.60
C LYS A 95 13.42 -1.83 -7.84
N GLN A 96 12.78 -1.96 -8.99
CA GLN A 96 13.21 -1.46 -10.31
C GLN A 96 12.07 -0.62 -10.93
N LEU A 97 11.39 0.19 -10.12
CA LEU A 97 10.22 0.97 -10.55
C LEU A 97 10.52 1.89 -11.74
N ASP A 98 11.74 2.43 -11.82
CA ASP A 98 12.26 3.26 -12.91
C ASP A 98 12.40 2.52 -14.26
N GLN A 99 12.35 1.19 -14.23
CA GLN A 99 12.44 0.34 -15.42
C GLN A 99 11.06 -0.04 -15.97
N ILE A 100 9.97 0.31 -15.26
CA ILE A 100 8.61 0.01 -15.69
C ILE A 100 8.13 1.09 -16.67
N GLU A 101 8.10 0.74 -17.96
CA GLU A 101 7.84 1.70 -19.04
C GLU A 101 6.45 2.31 -18.95
N GLU A 102 5.45 1.52 -18.55
CA GLU A 102 4.06 1.95 -18.43
C GLU A 102 3.87 3.07 -17.40
N LEU A 103 4.80 3.20 -16.43
CA LEU A 103 4.75 4.22 -15.40
C LEU A 103 5.51 5.51 -15.78
N LYS A 104 6.45 5.46 -16.72
CA LYS A 104 7.32 6.61 -17.04
C LYS A 104 6.58 7.84 -17.56
N GLN A 105 5.40 7.65 -18.13
CA GLN A 105 4.55 8.74 -18.64
C GLN A 105 3.43 9.13 -17.67
N GLN A 106 3.41 8.52 -16.49
CA GLN A 106 2.38 8.74 -15.47
C GLN A 106 2.90 9.68 -14.39
N ASN A 107 1.97 10.43 -13.79
CA ASN A 107 2.24 11.29 -12.65
C ASN A 107 1.25 10.92 -11.54
N PHE A 108 1.75 10.70 -10.33
CA PHE A 108 0.94 10.29 -9.19
C PHE A 108 0.95 11.35 -8.10
N ASP A 109 -0.23 11.65 -7.55
CA ASP A 109 -0.33 12.50 -6.37
C ASP A 109 0.12 11.74 -5.11
N ILE A 110 -0.10 10.42 -5.10
CA ILE A 110 0.20 9.53 -3.98
C ILE A 110 0.80 8.23 -4.50
N ILE A 111 1.92 7.82 -3.90
CA ILE A 111 2.51 6.49 -4.07
C ILE A 111 2.34 5.76 -2.75
N LEU A 112 1.61 4.64 -2.78
CA LEU A 112 1.21 3.87 -1.62
C LEU A 112 2.00 2.56 -1.55
N LEU A 113 2.58 2.31 -0.37
CA LEU A 113 3.23 1.06 0.00
C LEU A 113 2.59 0.57 1.29
N THR A 114 1.75 -0.46 1.23
CA THR A 114 1.03 -0.93 2.43
C THR A 114 1.66 -2.13 3.11
N GLU A 115 2.21 -3.09 2.36
CA GLU A 115 2.68 -4.38 2.92
C GLU A 115 3.99 -4.84 2.24
N VAL A 116 4.79 -3.91 1.74
CA VAL A 116 5.98 -4.23 0.93
C VAL A 116 7.29 -3.70 1.51
N LEU A 117 7.26 -2.76 2.45
CA LEU A 117 8.46 -2.07 2.93
C LEU A 117 9.36 -3.03 3.73
N GLU A 118 8.75 -3.95 4.48
CA GLU A 118 9.36 -5.01 5.28
C GLU A 118 10.12 -6.04 4.43
N HIS A 119 9.75 -6.20 3.15
CA HIS A 119 10.38 -7.13 2.22
C HIS A 119 11.52 -6.50 1.41
N LEU A 120 11.83 -5.22 1.66
CA LEU A 120 12.93 -4.50 1.01
C LEU A 120 14.20 -4.59 1.85
N ASN A 121 15.24 -5.24 1.31
CA ASN A 121 16.57 -5.29 1.94
C ASN A 121 17.20 -3.89 2.12
N LYS A 122 16.88 -2.94 1.23
CA LYS A 122 17.43 -1.57 1.21
C LYS A 122 16.31 -0.55 0.97
N PRO A 123 15.41 -0.34 1.94
CA PRO A 123 14.22 0.49 1.75
C PRO A 123 14.57 1.95 1.43
N GLY A 124 15.69 2.47 1.93
CA GLY A 124 16.17 3.81 1.60
C GLY A 124 16.51 4.02 0.12
N LEU A 125 17.09 3.01 -0.55
CA LEU A 125 17.37 3.09 -1.99
C LEU A 125 16.08 3.06 -2.82
N PHE A 126 15.11 2.25 -2.39
CA PHE A 126 13.79 2.24 -3.00
C PHE A 126 13.09 3.60 -2.88
N LEU A 127 13.13 4.24 -1.70
CA LEU A 127 12.53 5.59 -1.54
C LEU A 127 13.20 6.63 -2.45
N GLN A 128 14.49 6.49 -2.74
CA GLN A 128 15.20 7.36 -3.69
C GLN A 128 14.77 7.13 -5.15
N SER A 129 14.45 5.90 -5.55
CA SER A 129 13.94 5.62 -6.91
C SER A 129 12.52 6.14 -7.09
N VAL A 130 11.69 6.04 -6.05
CA VAL A 130 10.34 6.61 -6.04
C VAL A 130 10.36 8.13 -6.22
N LYS A 131 11.27 8.85 -5.54
CA LYS A 131 11.36 10.32 -5.63
C LYS A 131 11.73 10.83 -7.04
N LYS A 132 12.24 9.97 -7.92
CA LYS A 132 12.62 10.33 -9.29
C LYS A 132 11.49 10.17 -10.30
N ASN A 133 10.38 9.53 -9.90
CA ASN A 133 9.11 9.49 -10.64
C ASN A 133 8.18 10.57 -10.10
#